data_AF-A0A511HQN6-F1
#
_entry.id   AF-A0A511HQN6-F1
#
_cell.length_a   1.000
_cell.length_b   1.000
_cell.length_c   1.000
_cell.angle_alpha   90.00
_cell.angle_beta   90.00
_cell.angle_gamma   90.00
#
_symmetry.space_group_name_H-M   'P 1'
#
loop_
_entity.id
_entity.type
_entity.pdbx_description
1 polymer ?
#
loop_
_entity_poly.entity_id
_entity_poly.type
_entity_poly.pdbx_seq_one_letter_code
_entity_poly.pdbx_strand_id
1 'polypeptide(L)'
;MLLTEGATPHSTGELPWRTSFGAGLSRLRHQSNDAVLGELARVCIRDALARWLPGVQLVQVRVEQSGPLFTLHVRVKERDAATSVSVSLEM
;
A
#
# COMPACT_ATOMS: atom_id res chain seq x y z
N MET A 1 11.39 19.74 29.67
CA MET A 1 11.25 18.29 29.45
C MET A 1 10.26 18.14 28.31
N LEU A 2 10.75 17.91 27.08
CA LEU A 2 9.93 17.90 25.86
C LEU A 2 9.34 16.50 25.67
N LEU A 3 8.03 16.39 25.78
CA LEU A 3 7.25 15.21 25.38
C LEU A 3 6.51 15.60 24.10
N THR A 4 6.91 15.06 22.95
CA THR A 4 6.15 15.18 21.72
C THR A 4 5.58 13.81 21.39
N GLU A 5 4.40 13.53 21.94
CA GLU A 5 3.51 12.50 21.43
C GLU A 5 2.95 12.99 20.08
N GLY A 6 3.56 12.54 19.00
CA GLY A 6 3.10 12.76 17.63
C GLY A 6 2.50 11.47 17.07
N ALA A 7 1.36 11.04 17.61
CA ALA A 7 0.57 9.94 17.02
C ALA A 7 -0.34 10.50 15.91
N THR A 8 0.01 10.32 14.64
CA THR A 8 -0.87 10.57 13.49
C THR A 8 -0.65 9.54 12.36
N PRO A 9 -1.67 9.27 11.52
CA PRO A 9 -1.86 7.98 10.86
C PRO A 9 -0.85 7.71 9.75
N HIS A 10 -0.24 6.54 9.86
CA HIS A 10 0.89 6.00 9.12
C HIS A 10 0.75 6.08 7.58
N SER A 11 1.70 6.78 6.95
CA SER A 11 1.80 7.11 5.53
C SER A 11 3.26 7.35 5.17
N THR A 12 3.66 6.97 3.94
CA THR A 12 4.97 7.19 3.28
C THR A 12 5.89 8.23 3.94
N GLY A 13 7.06 7.77 4.37
CA GLY A 13 7.99 8.55 5.20
C GLY A 13 8.32 7.94 6.57
N GLU A 14 7.78 6.75 6.89
CA GLU A 14 7.84 6.10 8.22
C GLU A 14 9.25 5.83 8.77
N LEU A 15 10.26 5.75 7.92
CA LEU A 15 11.64 5.60 8.35
C LEU A 15 12.30 6.98 8.36
N PRO A 16 12.69 7.55 9.52
CA PRO A 16 13.32 8.87 9.57
C PRO A 16 14.64 8.94 8.80
N TRP A 17 15.26 7.78 8.52
CA TRP A 17 16.45 7.67 7.67
C TRP A 17 16.16 7.32 6.19
N ARG A 18 14.91 7.02 5.83
CA ARG A 18 14.47 6.67 4.46
C ARG A 18 13.03 7.12 4.20
N THR A 19 12.89 8.43 3.95
CA THR A 19 11.60 9.08 3.68
C THR A 19 10.90 8.59 2.41
N SER A 20 11.62 7.94 1.50
CA SER A 20 11.05 7.35 0.29
C SER A 20 10.36 5.99 0.52
N PHE A 21 10.49 5.41 1.72
CA PHE A 21 9.93 4.10 2.05
C PHE A 21 8.39 4.10 2.03
N GLY A 22 7.83 3.01 1.48
CA GLY A 22 6.39 2.78 1.33
C GLY A 22 5.91 2.82 -0.13
N ALA A 23 4.61 2.58 -0.30
CA ALA A 23 3.95 2.52 -1.61
C ALA A 23 3.20 3.81 -2.00
N GLY A 24 3.12 4.80 -1.11
CA GLY A 24 2.43 6.06 -1.40
C GLY A 24 0.90 5.94 -1.45
N LEU A 25 0.32 4.84 -0.95
CA LEU A 25 -1.14 4.61 -0.92
C LEU A 25 -1.91 5.66 -0.11
N SER A 26 -1.23 6.37 0.77
CA SER A 26 -1.80 7.53 1.48
C SER A 26 -2.24 8.67 0.57
N ARG A 27 -1.57 8.85 -0.58
CA ARG A 27 -1.97 9.84 -1.60
C ARG A 27 -3.30 9.50 -2.28
N LEU A 28 -3.78 8.27 -2.07
CA LEU A 28 -5.04 7.81 -2.64
C LEU A 28 -6.24 8.15 -1.75
N ARG A 29 -6.06 8.36 -0.43
CA ARG A 29 -7.13 8.50 0.59
C ARG A 29 -8.13 9.67 0.40
N HIS A 30 -7.97 10.49 -0.62
CA HIS A 30 -8.87 11.62 -0.92
C HIS A 30 -9.30 11.67 -2.39
N GLN A 31 -9.07 10.59 -3.14
CA GLN A 31 -9.47 10.48 -4.54
C GLN A 31 -10.81 9.73 -4.63
N SER A 32 -11.53 9.96 -5.73
CA SER A 32 -12.77 9.22 -6.01
C SER A 32 -12.49 7.72 -6.06
N ASN A 33 -13.33 6.93 -5.38
CA ASN A 33 -13.25 5.47 -5.36
C ASN A 33 -13.73 4.88 -6.70
N ASP A 34 -12.95 5.09 -7.76
CA ASP A 34 -13.27 4.71 -9.14
C ASP A 34 -12.27 3.69 -9.70
N ALA A 35 -12.52 3.20 -10.92
CA ALA A 35 -11.65 2.23 -11.56
C ALA A 35 -10.22 2.75 -11.79
N VAL A 36 -10.05 4.07 -11.99
CA VAL A 36 -8.74 4.70 -12.21
C VAL A 36 -7.90 4.60 -10.95
N LEU A 37 -8.51 4.87 -9.80
CA LEU A 37 -7.87 4.71 -8.51
C LEU A 37 -7.41 3.28 -8.26
N GLY A 38 -8.23 2.30 -8.65
CA GLY A 38 -7.88 0.89 -8.61
C GLY A 38 -6.60 0.58 -9.36
N GLU A 39 -6.46 1.11 -10.58
CA GLU A 39 -5.24 0.91 -11.38
C GLU A 39 -4.04 1.68 -10.83
N LEU A 40 -4.23 2.90 -10.31
CA LEU A 40 -3.16 3.65 -9.64
C LEU A 40 -2.62 2.89 -8.44
N ALA A 41 -3.50 2.32 -7.61
CA ALA A 41 -3.09 1.54 -6.45
C ALA A 41 -2.32 0.28 -6.83
N ARG A 42 -2.71 -0.41 -7.92
CA ARG A 42 -1.98 -1.56 -8.45
C ARG A 42 -0.58 -1.19 -8.89
N VAL A 43 -0.42 -0.10 -9.63
CA VAL A 43 0.90 0.40 -10.06
C VAL A 43 1.76 0.76 -8.87
N CYS A 44 1.22 1.51 -7.90
CA CYS A 44 1.93 1.88 -6.68
C CYS A 44 2.46 0.66 -5.91
N ILE A 45 1.63 -0.38 -5.73
CA ILE A 45 2.05 -1.61 -5.03
C ILE A 45 3.11 -2.36 -5.82
N ARG A 46 2.93 -2.54 -7.13
CA ARG A 46 3.91 -3.22 -7.97
C ARG A 46 5.27 -2.54 -7.89
N ASP A 47 5.30 -1.23 -8.05
CA ASP A 47 6.54 -0.45 -8.08
C ASP A 47 7.21 -0.43 -6.69
N ALA A 48 6.41 -0.39 -5.62
CA ALA A 48 6.92 -0.48 -4.25
C ALA A 48 7.51 -1.86 -3.94
N LEU A 49 6.82 -2.95 -4.31
CA LEU A 49 7.33 -4.31 -4.12
C LEU A 49 8.62 -4.53 -4.90
N ALA A 50 8.68 -4.10 -6.16
CA ALA A 50 9.89 -4.20 -6.97
C ALA A 50 11.07 -3.40 -6.36
N ARG A 51 10.79 -2.25 -5.76
CA ARG A 51 11.82 -1.38 -5.14
C ARG A 51 12.30 -1.91 -3.79
N TRP A 52 11.40 -2.38 -2.94
CA TRP A 52 11.69 -2.68 -1.54
C TRP A 52 11.87 -4.18 -1.25
N LEU A 53 11.30 -5.06 -2.09
CA LEU A 53 11.28 -6.51 -1.90
C LEU A 53 11.59 -7.24 -3.23
N PRO A 54 12.81 -7.12 -3.77
CA PRO A 54 13.17 -7.70 -5.08
C PRO A 54 13.12 -9.23 -5.11
N GLY A 55 13.18 -9.91 -3.96
CA GLY A 55 13.04 -11.37 -3.85
C GLY A 55 11.59 -11.86 -3.89
N VAL A 56 10.62 -10.93 -3.88
CA VAL A 56 9.20 -11.22 -3.83
C VAL A 56 8.58 -11.01 -5.22
N GLN A 57 7.99 -12.06 -5.76
CA GLN A 57 7.22 -11.98 -7.00
C GLN A 57 5.78 -11.58 -6.69
N LEU A 58 5.31 -10.50 -7.29
CA LEU A 58 3.90 -10.15 -7.27
C LEU A 58 3.12 -11.10 -8.19
N VAL A 59 2.18 -11.86 -7.61
CA VAL A 59 1.37 -12.85 -8.34
C VAL A 59 0.05 -12.23 -8.79
N GLN A 60 -0.60 -11.48 -7.89
CA GLN A 60 -1.90 -10.89 -8.18
C GLN A 60 -2.13 -9.65 -7.33
N VAL A 61 -2.76 -8.64 -7.90
CA VAL A 61 -3.40 -7.54 -7.16
C VAL A 61 -4.85 -7.47 -7.60
N ARG A 62 -5.77 -7.67 -6.66
CA ARG A 62 -7.20 -7.42 -6.86
C ARG A 62 -7.60 -6.22 -6.03
N VAL A 63 -8.43 -5.38 -6.62
CA VAL A 63 -9.03 -4.23 -5.96
C VAL A 63 -10.50 -4.51 -5.82
N GLU A 64 -11.03 -4.26 -4.63
CA GLU A 64 -12.44 -4.38 -4.29
C GLU A 64 -12.91 -3.04 -3.73
N GLN A 65 -13.95 -2.49 -4.36
CA GLN A 65 -14.47 -1.16 -4.05
C GLN A 65 -15.91 -1.35 -3.58
N SER A 66 -16.21 -0.96 -2.35
CA SER A 66 -17.53 -1.08 -1.74
C SER A 66 -17.89 0.20 -1.01
N GLY A 67 -18.57 1.11 -1.70
CA GLY A 67 -18.92 2.43 -1.17
C GLY A 67 -17.66 3.23 -0.80
N PRO A 68 -17.46 3.63 0.46
CA PRO A 68 -16.24 4.31 0.90
C PRO A 68 -15.07 3.35 1.14
N LEU A 69 -15.29 2.04 1.11
CA LEU A 69 -14.23 1.07 1.39
C LEU A 69 -13.48 0.70 0.11
N PHE A 70 -12.16 0.81 0.18
CA PHE A 70 -11.23 0.41 -0.87
C PHE A 70 -10.27 -0.65 -0.32
N THR A 71 -10.44 -1.89 -0.77
CA THR A 71 -9.65 -3.03 -0.30
C THR A 71 -8.74 -3.53 -1.41
N LEU A 72 -7.44 -3.61 -1.13
CA LEU A 72 -6.47 -4.27 -1.99
C LEU A 72 -6.14 -5.64 -1.45
N HIS A 73 -6.33 -6.65 -2.29
CA HIS A 73 -5.89 -8.01 -2.06
C HIS A 73 -4.64 -8.27 -2.89
N VAL A 74 -3.51 -8.43 -2.21
CA VAL A 74 -2.20 -8.64 -2.83
C VAL A 74 -1.76 -10.06 -2.56
N ARG A 75 -1.50 -10.83 -3.61
CA ARG A 75 -0.86 -12.14 -3.51
C ARG A 75 0.57 -12.02 -4.01
N VAL A 76 1.50 -12.48 -3.19
CA VAL A 76 2.92 -12.52 -3.48
C VAL A 76 3.46 -13.94 -3.32
N LYS A 77 4.56 -14.24 -4.00
CA LYS A 77 5.31 -15.48 -3.86
C LYS A 77 6.78 -15.15 -3.60
N GLU A 78 7.36 -15.80 -2.62
CA GLU A 78 8.80 -15.77 -2.36
C GLU A 78 9.33 -17.21 -2.35
N ARG A 79 10.26 -17.51 -3.27
CA ARG A 79 10.80 -18.86 -3.52
C ARG A 79 9.69 -19.89 -3.75
N ASP A 80 9.21 -20.54 -2.69
CA ASP A 80 8.13 -21.53 -2.75
C ASP A 80 6.94 -21.24 -1.83
N ALA A 81 7.01 -20.17 -1.03
CA ALA A 81 5.91 -19.73 -0.18
C ALA A 81 5.08 -18.67 -0.91
N ALA A 82 3.77 -18.87 -0.99
CA ALA A 82 2.84 -17.87 -1.46
C ALA A 82 2.03 -17.31 -0.27
N THR A 83 1.97 -16.00 -0.18
CA THR A 83 1.24 -15.29 0.88
C THR A 83 0.27 -14.30 0.25
N SER A 84 -0.91 -14.19 0.84
CA SER A 84 -1.89 -13.16 0.50
C SER A 84 -2.05 -12.19 1.66
N VAL A 85 -2.08 -10.91 1.36
CA VAL A 85 -2.32 -9.83 2.31
C VAL A 85 -3.43 -8.95 1.77
N SER A 86 -4.36 -8.58 2.64
CA SER A 86 -5.45 -7.65 2.31
C SER A 86 -5.30 -6.38 3.13
N VAL A 87 -5.43 -5.23 2.47
CA VAL A 87 -5.34 -3.91 3.09
C VAL A 87 -6.58 -3.12 2.73
N SER A 88 -7.32 -2.66 3.74
CA SER A 88 -8.53 -1.85 3.55
C SER A 88 -8.26 -0.39 3.93
N LEU A 89 -8.76 0.51 3.10
CA LEU A 89 -8.66 1.95 3.21
C LEU A 89 -10.08 2.53 3.13
N GLU A 90 -10.39 3.47 4.02
CA GLU A 90 -11.59 4.29 3.88
C GLU A 90 -11.27 5.50 2.99
N MET A 91 -12.19 5.81 2.08
CA MET A 91 -12.08 6.77 0.97
C MET A 91 -13.19 7.81 1.01
#